data_AF-A0A9P0NXE0-F1
#
_entry.id   AF-A0A9P0NXE0-F1
#
_cell.length_a   1.000
_cell.length_b   1.000
_cell.length_c   1.000
_cell.angle_alpha   90.00
_cell.angle_beta   90.00
_cell.angle_gamma   90.00
#
_symmetry.space_group_name_H-M   'P 1'
#
loop_
_entity.id
_entity.type
_entity.pdbx_description
1 polymer ?
#
loop_
_entity_poly.entity_id
_entity_poly.type
_entity_poly.pdbx_seq_one_letter_code
_entity_poly.pdbx_strand_id
1 'polypeptide(L)'
;MADDKKVYTKAEIRKIAPKYRGDPKDFDPHFKSNKPVKKDDFKKKEKRETPRPDSLDAAKTPTPQQNAPMWADSIFGIDVAVRELIVEEEVSPNYSRLPEIITEVLANLRADDKSLDKAMTKEMLYYLSATVLWARLLEIKAKRYA
;
A
#
# COMPACT_ATOMS: atom_id res chain seq x y z
N MET A 1 -49.42 15.53 21.10
CA MET A 1 -49.69 15.83 19.69
C MET A 1 -48.53 15.22 18.91
N ALA A 2 -48.82 14.24 18.05
CA ALA A 2 -47.78 13.58 17.27
C ALA A 2 -47.47 14.49 16.07
N ASP A 3 -46.29 15.09 16.06
CA ASP A 3 -45.86 15.90 14.91
C ASP A 3 -45.54 14.95 13.75
N ASP A 4 -46.36 15.01 12.70
CA ASP A 4 -46.13 14.32 11.43
C ASP A 4 -44.79 14.80 10.85
N LYS A 5 -43.75 13.97 11.02
CA LYS A 5 -42.44 14.20 10.41
C LYS A 5 -42.58 14.12 8.90
N LYS A 6 -42.64 15.27 8.22
CA LYS A 6 -42.58 15.36 6.75
C LYS A 6 -41.28 14.72 6.27
N VAL A 7 -41.39 13.63 5.52
CA VAL A 7 -40.25 12.98 4.88
C VAL A 7 -39.88 13.79 3.64
N TYR A 8 -38.70 14.41 3.65
CA TYR A 8 -38.21 15.20 2.52
C TYR A 8 -37.56 14.30 1.46
N THR A 9 -37.67 14.69 0.19
CA THR A 9 -36.96 13.99 -0.89
C THR A 9 -35.49 14.43 -0.94
N LYS A 10 -34.62 13.59 -1.49
CA LYS A 10 -33.17 13.87 -1.58
C LYS A 10 -32.84 15.17 -2.34
N ALA A 11 -33.68 15.55 -3.31
CA ALA A 11 -33.54 16.80 -4.05
C ALA A 11 -33.87 18.04 -3.19
N GLU A 12 -34.88 17.94 -2.32
CA GLU A 12 -35.27 19.02 -1.41
C GLU A 12 -34.26 19.18 -0.27
N ILE A 13 -33.77 18.05 0.27
CA ILE A 13 -32.72 18.04 1.30
C ILE A 13 -31.45 18.72 0.78
N ARG A 14 -31.07 18.50 -0.49
CA ARG A 14 -29.88 19.13 -1.07
C ARG A 14 -30.01 20.64 -1.23
N LYS A 15 -31.23 21.17 -1.38
CA LYS A 15 -31.50 22.63 -1.39
C LYS A 15 -31.38 23.23 0.01
N ILE A 16 -31.82 22.51 1.03
CA ILE A 16 -31.84 22.97 2.43
C ILE A 16 -30.46 22.79 3.09
N ALA A 17 -29.81 21.65 2.87
CA ALA A 17 -28.53 21.27 3.47
C ALA A 17 -27.61 20.59 2.43
N PRO A 18 -26.84 21.35 1.64
CA PRO A 18 -26.04 20.79 0.54
C PRO A 18 -24.91 19.84 0.98
N LYS A 19 -24.54 19.84 2.27
CA LYS A 19 -23.50 18.96 2.85
C LYS A 19 -24.06 17.70 3.53
N TYR A 20 -25.37 17.52 3.59
CA TYR A 20 -25.98 16.35 4.22
C TYR A 20 -25.72 15.10 3.37
N ARG A 21 -25.21 14.04 4.00
CA ARG A 21 -24.90 12.74 3.35
C ARG A 21 -25.71 11.56 3.89
N GLY A 22 -26.62 11.80 4.85
CA GLY A 22 -27.46 10.77 5.46
C GLY A 22 -28.68 10.41 4.62
N ASP A 23 -29.48 9.48 5.14
CA ASP A 23 -30.71 9.03 4.49
C ASP A 23 -31.85 10.05 4.65
N PRO A 24 -32.73 10.23 3.65
CA PRO A 24 -33.79 11.23 3.70
C PRO A 24 -34.79 11.10 4.86
N LYS A 25 -34.92 9.89 5.42
CA LYS A 25 -35.83 9.59 6.53
C LYS A 25 -35.35 10.19 7.86
N ASP A 26 -34.05 10.42 8.01
CA ASP A 26 -33.42 10.92 9.23
C ASP A 26 -33.00 12.40 9.10
N PHE A 27 -33.50 13.09 8.07
CA PHE A 27 -33.18 14.48 7.84
C PHE A 27 -34.04 15.38 8.73
N ASP A 28 -33.38 16.14 9.60
CA ASP A 28 -34.00 17.18 10.40
C ASP A 28 -33.70 18.57 9.79
N PRO A 29 -34.72 19.27 9.25
CA PRO A 29 -34.53 20.57 8.58
C PRO A 29 -34.08 21.69 9.52
N HIS A 30 -34.21 21.51 10.85
CA HIS A 30 -33.74 22.48 11.83
C HIS A 30 -32.33 22.21 12.34
N PHE A 31 -31.65 21.17 11.83
CA PHE A 31 -30.29 20.83 12.23
C PHE A 31 -29.28 21.86 11.70
N LYS A 32 -29.03 22.89 12.51
CA LYS A 32 -27.90 23.81 12.29
C LYS A 32 -26.61 23.01 12.47
N SER A 33 -25.80 22.91 11.42
CA SER A 33 -24.50 22.22 11.46
C SER A 33 -23.54 22.94 12.41
N ASN A 34 -23.66 22.66 13.70
CA ASN A 34 -22.76 23.17 14.72
C ASN A 34 -21.46 22.37 14.69
N LYS A 35 -20.49 22.90 13.92
CA LYS A 35 -19.03 22.69 14.01
C LYS A 35 -18.52 21.24 13.92
N PRO A 36 -17.28 21.03 13.44
CA PRO A 36 -16.67 19.71 13.51
C PRO A 36 -16.54 19.31 14.98
N VAL A 37 -17.21 18.23 15.37
CA VAL A 37 -16.94 17.53 16.62
C VAL A 37 -15.47 17.11 16.56
N LYS A 38 -14.63 17.72 17.42
CA LYS A 38 -13.29 17.20 17.67
C LYS A 38 -13.47 15.74 18.10
N LYS A 39 -12.67 14.84 17.52
CA LYS A 39 -12.56 13.46 17.99
C LYS A 39 -11.95 13.52 19.39
N ASP A 40 -12.79 13.75 20.39
CA ASP A 40 -12.41 13.65 21.78
C ASP A 40 -12.26 12.15 22.11
N ASP A 41 -11.08 11.87 22.65
CA ASP A 41 -10.72 10.77 23.52
C ASP A 41 -10.88 9.35 22.97
N PHE A 42 -9.74 8.82 22.52
CA PHE A 42 -9.43 7.41 22.70
C PHE A 42 -9.75 7.03 24.15
N LYS A 43 -10.91 6.40 24.38
CA LYS A 43 -11.20 5.67 25.61
C LYS A 43 -10.08 4.66 25.79
N LYS A 44 -9.15 4.99 26.69
CA LYS A 44 -8.17 4.10 27.30
C LYS A 44 -8.97 2.87 27.73
N LYS A 45 -8.85 1.75 27.00
CA LYS A 45 -9.45 0.49 27.40
C LYS A 45 -8.96 0.20 28.82
N GLU A 46 -9.85 0.27 29.79
CA GLU A 46 -9.61 -0.33 31.09
C GLU A 46 -9.12 -1.75 30.83
N LYS A 47 -7.93 -2.07 31.35
CA LYS A 47 -7.46 -3.44 31.38
C LYS A 47 -8.54 -4.21 32.12
N ARG A 48 -9.29 -5.05 31.41
CA ARG A 48 -10.08 -6.11 32.05
C ARG A 48 -9.08 -6.91 32.86
N GLU A 49 -9.08 -6.73 34.17
CA GLU A 49 -8.52 -7.73 35.07
C GLU A 49 -9.38 -8.97 34.86
N THR A 50 -8.86 -9.89 34.05
CA THR A 50 -9.36 -11.26 34.06
C THR A 50 -9.28 -11.73 35.51
N PRO A 51 -10.38 -12.26 36.10
CA PRO A 51 -10.26 -12.87 37.41
C PRO A 51 -9.15 -13.92 37.32
N ARG A 52 -8.20 -13.88 38.26
CA ARG A 52 -7.22 -14.96 38.41
C ARG A 52 -8.04 -16.24 38.59
N PRO A 53 -7.76 -17.31 37.83
CA PRO A 53 -8.43 -18.58 38.03
C PRO A 53 -7.98 -19.15 39.38
N ASP A 54 -8.79 -18.94 40.41
CA ASP A 54 -8.71 -19.68 41.67
C ASP A 54 -9.37 -21.05 41.44
N SER A 55 -8.62 -21.96 40.83
CA SER A 55 -8.97 -23.38 40.84
C SER A 55 -7.69 -24.22 40.86
N LEU A 56 -7.09 -24.32 42.03
CA LEU A 56 -6.13 -25.38 42.38
C LEU A 56 -6.84 -26.69 42.77
N ASP A 57 -8.16 -26.78 42.59
CA ASP A 57 -8.92 -27.99 42.89
C ASP A 57 -9.04 -28.89 41.66
N ALA A 58 -8.13 -29.86 41.62
CA ALA A 58 -8.34 -31.23 41.16
C ALA A 58 -9.00 -31.44 39.78
N ALA A 59 -8.20 -31.33 38.73
CA ALA A 59 -8.45 -32.09 37.51
C ALA A 59 -8.26 -33.60 37.81
N LYS A 60 -9.32 -34.29 38.24
CA LYS A 60 -9.33 -35.74 38.56
C LYS A 60 -9.09 -36.66 37.36
N THR A 61 -8.99 -36.12 36.15
CA THR A 61 -8.65 -36.88 34.94
C THR A 61 -7.60 -36.10 34.16
N PRO A 62 -6.38 -36.64 33.95
CA PRO A 62 -5.42 -36.02 33.06
C PRO A 62 -5.99 -36.04 31.65
N THR A 63 -6.29 -34.86 31.10
CA THR A 63 -6.67 -34.72 29.70
C THR A 63 -5.50 -35.22 28.85
N PRO A 64 -5.70 -36.13 27.88
CA PRO A 64 -4.63 -36.58 27.00
C PRO A 64 -4.07 -35.36 26.27
N GLN A 65 -2.77 -35.09 26.49
CA GLN A 65 -2.08 -33.96 25.91
C GLN A 65 -1.91 -34.24 24.41
N GLN A 66 -2.77 -33.68 23.57
CA GLN A 66 -2.69 -33.76 22.10
C GLN A 66 -1.60 -32.86 21.52
N ASN A 67 -0.43 -32.82 22.17
CA ASN A 67 0.74 -32.16 21.59
C ASN A 67 1.38 -33.13 20.60
N ALA A 68 0.67 -33.38 19.48
CA ALA A 68 1.32 -33.94 18.32
C ALA A 68 2.46 -32.97 17.95
N PRO A 69 3.67 -33.47 17.67
CA PRO A 69 4.76 -32.61 17.25
C PRO A 69 4.32 -31.82 16.03
N MET A 70 4.30 -30.50 16.13
CA MET A 70 3.88 -29.58 15.07
C MET A 70 4.72 -29.72 13.78
N TRP A 71 5.84 -30.44 13.86
CA TRP A 71 6.73 -30.75 12.74
C TRP A 71 6.31 -31.97 11.92
N ALA A 72 5.32 -32.76 12.36
CA ALA A 72 4.82 -33.90 11.58
C ALA A 72 4.22 -33.48 10.23
N ASP A 73 3.68 -32.26 10.15
CA ASP A 73 3.13 -31.67 8.92
C ASP A 73 4.08 -30.65 8.26
N SER A 74 5.31 -30.50 8.78
CA SER A 74 6.29 -29.57 8.21
C SER A 74 6.87 -30.14 6.92
N ILE A 75 6.75 -29.39 5.83
CA ILE A 75 7.35 -29.70 4.52
C ILE A 75 8.89 -29.74 4.61
N PHE A 76 9.44 -29.01 5.58
CA PHE A 76 10.88 -28.95 5.81
C PHE A 76 11.23 -29.81 7.03
N GLY A 77 12.09 -30.82 6.81
CA GLY A 77 12.66 -31.63 7.88
C GLY A 77 13.63 -30.83 8.76
N ILE A 78 13.98 -31.41 9.90
CA ILE A 78 14.93 -30.82 10.88
C ILE A 78 16.31 -30.53 10.26
N ASP A 79 16.63 -31.19 9.14
CA ASP A 79 17.92 -31.07 8.45
C ASP A 79 17.97 -29.98 7.37
N VAL A 80 16.93 -29.15 7.22
CA VAL A 80 16.94 -28.05 6.23
C VAL A 80 17.71 -26.85 6.78
N ALA A 81 18.98 -26.74 6.37
CA ALA A 81 19.79 -25.56 6.63
C ALA A 81 19.45 -24.45 5.62
N VAL A 82 18.77 -23.39 6.07
CA VAL A 82 18.59 -22.16 5.29
C VAL A 82 19.92 -21.41 5.29
N ARG A 83 20.56 -21.30 4.13
CA ARG A 83 21.70 -20.40 3.92
C ARG A 83 21.22 -19.16 3.18
N GLU A 84 21.71 -18.01 3.61
CA GLU A 84 21.47 -16.76 2.91
C GLU A 84 22.11 -16.82 1.54
N LEU A 85 21.29 -16.66 0.50
CA LEU A 85 21.73 -16.70 -0.88
C LEU A 85 22.26 -15.31 -1.21
N ILE A 86 23.59 -15.14 -1.13
CA ILE A 86 24.23 -13.90 -1.55
C ILE A 86 24.24 -13.92 -3.08
N VAL A 87 23.26 -13.24 -3.69
CA VAL A 87 23.22 -13.02 -5.13
C VAL A 87 24.22 -11.90 -5.45
N GLU A 88 25.48 -12.25 -5.63
CA GLU A 88 26.45 -11.36 -6.27
C GLU A 88 26.19 -11.35 -7.78
N GLU A 89 25.19 -10.60 -8.21
CA GLU A 89 25.08 -10.26 -9.63
C GLU A 89 26.16 -9.21 -9.96
N GLU A 90 27.25 -9.65 -10.55
CA GLU A 90 28.14 -8.76 -11.30
C GLU A 90 27.37 -8.19 -12.50
N VAL A 91 26.63 -7.12 -12.26
CA VAL A 91 25.98 -6.36 -13.33
C VAL A 91 27.08 -5.60 -14.08
N SER A 92 27.69 -6.27 -15.05
CA SER A 92 28.49 -5.59 -16.06
C SER A 92 27.52 -4.81 -16.97
N PRO A 93 27.61 -3.47 -17.04
CA PRO A 93 26.71 -2.72 -17.88
C PRO A 93 27.03 -3.00 -19.34
N ASN A 94 26.18 -3.77 -20.01
CA ASN A 94 26.32 -4.05 -21.43
C ASN A 94 25.72 -2.92 -22.27
N TYR A 95 26.54 -1.93 -22.59
CA TYR A 95 26.12 -0.77 -23.38
C TYR A 95 25.87 -1.06 -24.87
N SER A 96 26.23 -2.25 -25.37
CA SER A 96 25.96 -2.64 -26.76
C SER A 96 24.47 -2.76 -27.07
N ARG A 97 23.64 -3.04 -26.05
CA ARG A 97 22.19 -3.17 -26.18
C ARG A 97 21.42 -1.85 -26.05
N LEU A 98 22.11 -0.72 -25.82
CA LEU A 98 21.45 0.58 -25.72
C LEU A 98 20.55 0.90 -26.91
N PRO A 99 20.93 0.64 -28.18
CA PRO A 99 20.05 0.86 -29.31
C PRO A 99 18.72 0.11 -29.21
N GLU A 100 18.76 -1.15 -28.76
CA GLU A 100 17.57 -1.99 -28.60
C GLU A 100 16.69 -1.45 -27.46
N ILE A 101 17.30 -1.12 -26.31
CA ILE A 101 16.60 -0.56 -25.16
C ILE A 101 15.92 0.75 -25.52
N ILE A 102 16.58 1.63 -26.28
CA ILE A 102 16.01 2.90 -26.73
C ILE A 102 14.78 2.64 -27.61
N THR A 103 14.84 1.66 -28.50
CA THR A 103 13.67 1.31 -29.33
C THR A 103 12.52 0.74 -28.52
N GLU A 104 12.79 -0.14 -27.56
CA GLU A 104 11.78 -0.72 -26.67
C GLU A 104 11.13 0.37 -25.81
N VAL A 105 11.93 1.23 -25.19
CA VAL A 105 11.45 2.36 -24.38
C VAL A 105 10.58 3.28 -25.20
N LEU A 106 11.00 3.63 -26.41
CA LEU A 106 10.22 4.53 -27.27
C LEU A 106 8.92 3.87 -27.75
N ALA A 107 8.94 2.57 -28.05
CA ALA A 107 7.73 1.81 -28.37
C ALA A 107 6.74 1.77 -27.20
N ASN A 108 7.23 1.58 -25.97
CA ASN A 108 6.42 1.59 -24.76
C ASN A 108 5.84 2.98 -24.48
N LEU A 109 6.66 4.03 -24.56
CA LEU A 109 6.21 5.41 -24.33
C LEU A 109 5.20 5.88 -25.38
N ARG A 110 5.31 5.41 -26.63
CA ARG A 110 4.31 5.69 -27.69
C ARG A 110 2.93 5.11 -27.39
N ALA A 111 2.85 4.00 -26.65
CA ALA A 111 1.57 3.43 -26.26
C ALA A 111 0.81 4.37 -25.31
N ASP A 112 1.55 5.06 -24.43
CA ASP A 112 1.00 5.97 -23.43
C ASP A 112 0.79 7.39 -23.98
N ASP A 113 1.70 7.89 -24.82
CA ASP A 113 1.65 9.24 -25.39
C ASP A 113 1.78 9.25 -26.93
N LYS A 114 0.64 9.46 -27.59
CA LYS A 114 0.55 9.56 -29.06
C LYS A 114 1.18 10.85 -29.61
N SER A 115 1.39 11.86 -28.77
CA SER A 115 2.03 13.12 -29.16
C SER A 115 3.56 13.06 -29.08
N LEU A 116 4.11 11.98 -28.51
CA LEU A 116 5.54 11.78 -28.30
C LEU A 116 6.33 11.90 -29.60
N ASP A 117 5.82 11.39 -30.71
CA ASP A 117 6.50 11.46 -32.02
C ASP A 117 6.66 12.89 -32.55
N LYS A 118 5.86 13.84 -32.07
CA LYS A 118 6.01 15.26 -32.38
C LYS A 118 7.00 15.95 -31.45
N ALA A 119 7.12 15.48 -30.21
CA ALA A 119 7.97 16.08 -29.19
C ALA A 119 9.41 15.54 -29.21
N MET A 120 9.59 14.26 -29.54
CA MET A 120 10.88 13.59 -29.47
C MET A 120 11.00 12.52 -30.55
N THR A 121 11.96 12.71 -31.45
CA THR A 121 12.30 11.69 -32.43
C THR A 121 13.16 10.59 -31.80
N LYS A 122 13.15 9.41 -32.43
CA LYS A 122 14.03 8.29 -32.05
C LYS A 122 15.49 8.74 -31.94
N GLU A 123 15.99 9.45 -32.94
CA GLU A 123 17.36 9.95 -32.99
C GLU A 123 17.70 10.86 -31.80
N MET A 124 16.77 11.72 -31.38
CA MET A 124 16.97 12.59 -30.23
C MET A 124 17.20 11.78 -28.95
N LEU A 125 16.44 10.69 -28.76
CA LEU A 125 16.63 9.79 -27.62
C LEU A 125 17.97 9.03 -27.70
N TYR A 126 18.42 8.67 -28.91
CA TYR A 126 19.77 8.12 -29.12
C TYR A 126 20.85 9.09 -28.69
N TYR A 127 20.82 10.33 -29.19
CA TYR A 127 21.81 11.32 -28.82
C TYR A 127 21.80 11.62 -27.33
N LEU A 128 20.62 11.76 -26.73
CA LEU A 128 20.49 11.96 -25.28
C LEU A 128 21.14 10.81 -24.50
N SER A 129 20.81 9.56 -24.83
CA SER A 129 21.38 8.40 -24.13
C SER A 129 22.90 8.31 -24.27
N ALA A 130 23.44 8.62 -25.46
CA ALA A 130 24.87 8.67 -25.70
C ALA A 130 25.54 9.78 -24.87
N THR A 131 24.95 10.98 -24.80
CA THR A 131 25.51 12.08 -24.01
C THR A 131 25.54 11.76 -22.51
N VAL A 132 24.49 11.13 -21.97
CA VAL A 132 24.43 10.69 -20.57
C VAL A 132 25.51 9.64 -20.27
N LEU A 133 25.72 8.72 -21.20
CA LEU A 133 26.77 7.70 -21.07
C LEU A 133 28.16 8.33 -21.07
N TRP A 134 28.42 9.27 -21.97
CA TRP A 134 29.66 10.05 -21.98
C TRP A 134 29.86 10.85 -20.68
N ALA A 135 28.82 11.49 -20.16
CA ALA A 135 28.89 12.22 -18.90
C ALA A 135 29.25 11.29 -17.73
N ARG A 136 28.68 10.08 -17.68
CA ARG A 136 29.04 9.06 -16.67
C ARG A 136 30.48 8.59 -16.80
N LEU A 137 30.97 8.38 -18.02
CA LEU A 137 32.38 8.03 -18.25
C LEU A 137 33.32 9.13 -17.76
N LEU A 138 32.98 10.40 -18.02
CA LEU A 138 33.75 11.54 -17.52
C LEU A 138 33.74 11.61 -15.99
N GLU A 139 32.60 11.35 -15.35
CA GLU A 139 32.49 11.31 -13.89
C GLU A 139 33.34 10.18 -13.28
N ILE A 140 33.30 8.98 -13.85
CA ILE A 140 34.14 7.85 -13.42
C ILE A 140 35.62 8.19 -13.58
N LYS A 141 35.99 8.81 -14.70
CA LYS A 141 37.36 9.28 -14.92
C LYS A 141 37.75 10.32 -13.87
N ALA A 142 36.93 11.33 -13.65
CA ALA A 142 37.20 12.37 -12.65
C ALA A 142 37.42 11.78 -11.24
N LYS A 143 36.59 10.81 -10.82
CA LYS A 143 36.72 10.13 -9.52
C LYS A 143 37.98 9.25 -9.40
N ARG A 144 38.56 8.77 -10.50
CA ARG A 144 39.79 7.97 -10.48
C ARG A 144 41.07 8.81 -10.46
N TYR A 145 41.00 10.06 -10.90
CA TYR A 145 42.15 10.97 -11.02
C TYR A 145 42.11 12.14 -10.02
N ALA A 146 41.14 12.16 -9.10
CA ALA A 146 41.06 13.05 -7.95
C ALA A 146 41.41 12.28 -6.68
#